data_AF-A0A7K9GX81-F1
#
_entry.id   AF-A0A7K9GX81-F1
#
_cell.length_a   1.000
_cell.length_b   1.000
_cell.length_c   1.000
_cell.angle_alpha   90.00
_cell.angle_beta   90.00
_cell.angle_gamma   90.00
#
_symmetry.space_group_name_H-M   'P 1'
#
loop_
_entity.id
_entity.type
_entity.pdbx_description
1 polymer ?
#
loop_
_entity_poly.entity_id
_entity_poly.type
_entity_poly.pdbx_seq_one_letter_code
_entity_poly.pdbx_strand_id
1 'polypeptide(L)' 'GVVLALSGFQNPLRGHLRAAATALGAEYRPDWTPECTHLVCAFPRTPKAARARQRGGVVVGARWIWECQKQGRRLSCGP' A
#
# COMPACT_ATOMS: atom_id res chain seq x y z
N GLY A 1 -6.31 -0.67 11.83
CA GLY A 1 -5.96 -1.67 10.79
C GLY A 1 -5.10 -1.04 9.71
N VAL A 2 -4.92 -1.71 8.58
CA VAL A 2 -4.30 -1.14 7.37
C VAL A 2 -5.40 -0.99 6.32
N VAL A 3 -5.67 0.23 5.88
CA VAL A 3 -6.50 0.51 4.70
C VAL A 3 -5.58 1.08 3.63
N LEU A 4 -5.52 0.45 2.46
CA LEU A 4 -4.54 0.80 1.43
C LEU A 4 -5.13 1.01 0.05
N ALA A 5 -4.44 1.85 -0.72
CA ALA A 5 -4.65 1.98 -2.17
C ALA A 5 -3.34 1.66 -2.93
N LEU A 6 -3.48 1.23 -4.18
CA LEU A 6 -2.36 0.88 -5.06
C LEU A 6 -2.17 1.92 -6.17
N SER A 7 -0.92 2.33 -6.43
CA SER A 7 -0.56 3.31 -7.47
C SER A 7 0.63 2.84 -8.32
N GLY A 8 0.51 2.94 -9.65
CA GLY A 8 1.61 2.66 -10.59
C GLY A 8 1.90 1.17 -10.84
N PHE A 9 1.00 0.26 -10.47
CA PHE A 9 1.12 -1.17 -10.76
C PHE A 9 0.12 -1.62 -11.82
N GLN A 10 0.58 -2.43 -12.77
CA GLN A 10 -0.24 -3.11 -13.77
C GLN A 10 -0.56 -4.56 -13.34
N ASN A 11 -1.56 -5.17 -13.97
CA ASN A 11 -1.82 -6.60 -13.80
C ASN A 11 -0.74 -7.45 -14.50
N PRO A 12 -0.40 -8.64 -13.97
CA PRO A 12 -1.02 -9.32 -12.82
C PRO A 12 -0.49 -8.83 -11.45
N LEU A 13 0.62 -8.10 -11.40
CA LEU A 13 1.26 -7.67 -10.16
C LEU A 13 0.34 -6.88 -9.23
N ARG A 14 -0.48 -5.97 -9.77
CA ARG A 14 -1.49 -5.23 -9.00
C ARG A 14 -2.47 -6.17 -8.27
N GLY A 15 -2.92 -7.21 -8.98
CA GLY A 15 -3.80 -8.24 -8.42
C GLY A 15 -3.12 -9.02 -7.28
N HIS A 16 -1.87 -9.42 -7.48
CA HIS A 16 -1.10 -10.15 -6.47
C HIS A 16 -0.87 -9.30 -5.21
N LEU A 17 -0.49 -8.02 -5.35
CA LEU A 17 -0.30 -7.10 -4.22
C LEU A 17 -1.60 -6.91 -3.43
N ARG A 18 -2.73 -6.75 -4.13
CA ARG A 18 -4.05 -6.66 -3.48
C ARG A 18 -4.34 -7.93 -2.68
N ALA A 19 -4.21 -9.09 -3.31
CA ALA A 19 -4.51 -10.38 -2.67
C ALA A 19 -3.64 -10.64 -1.44
N ALA A 20 -2.33 -10.38 -1.54
CA ALA A 20 -1.39 -10.56 -0.43
C ALA A 20 -1.69 -9.62 0.75
N ALA A 21 -2.00 -8.35 0.48
CA ALA A 21 -2.37 -7.42 1.53
C ALA A 21 -3.70 -7.80 2.20
N THR A 22 -4.72 -8.19 1.43
CA THR A 22 -6.01 -8.62 1.99
C THR A 22 -5.89 -9.90 2.81
N ALA A 23 -5.02 -10.83 2.41
CA ALA A 23 -4.73 -12.04 3.18
C ALA A 23 -4.07 -11.72 4.54
N LEU A 24 -3.40 -10.58 4.67
CA LEU A 24 -2.83 -10.07 5.93
C LEU A 24 -3.82 -9.23 6.76
N GLY A 25 -5.09 -9.16 6.35
CA GLY A 25 -6.12 -8.38 7.03
C GLY A 25 -6.12 -6.89 6.69
N ALA A 26 -5.44 -6.47 5.62
CA ALA A 26 -5.57 -5.11 5.11
C ALA A 26 -6.86 -4.95 4.29
N GLU A 27 -7.48 -3.79 4.36
CA GLU A 27 -8.58 -3.42 3.48
C GLU A 27 -8.05 -2.68 2.24
N TYR A 28 -8.58 -3.00 1.07
CA TYR A 28 -8.22 -2.34 -0.17
C TYR A 28 -9.26 -1.30 -0.58
N ARG A 29 -8.79 -0.15 -1.07
CA ARG A 29 -9.59 0.86 -1.77
C ARG A 29 -9.04 1.04 -3.19
N PRO A 30 -9.89 1.15 -4.23
CA PRO A 30 -9.44 1.33 -5.61
C PRO A 30 -8.71 2.66 -5.82
N ASP A 31 -9.11 3.69 -5.07
CA ASP A 31 -8.46 4.99 -5.04
C ASP A 31 -8.22 5.46 -3.59
N TRP A 32 -7.46 6.54 -3.43
CA TRP A 32 -7.16 7.13 -2.12
C TRP A 32 -8.41 7.83 -1.54
N THR A 33 -8.93 7.31 -0.44
CA THR A 33 -10.00 7.93 0.36
C THR A 33 -9.45 8.44 1.70
N PRO A 34 -10.21 9.27 2.45
CA PRO A 34 -9.82 9.68 3.81
C PRO A 34 -9.59 8.52 4.79
N GLU A 35 -10.16 7.34 4.52
CA GLU A 35 -9.94 6.13 5.32
C GLU A 35 -8.56 5.49 5.06
N CYS A 36 -7.91 5.83 3.94
CA CYS A 36 -6.62 5.23 3.59
C CYS A 36 -5.53 5.63 4.58
N THR A 37 -4.82 4.62 5.05
CA THR A 37 -3.65 4.76 5.94
C THR A 37 -2.34 4.60 5.16
N HIS A 38 -2.34 3.79 4.10
CA HIS A 38 -1.14 3.45 3.33
C HIS A 38 -1.39 3.60 1.83
N LEU A 39 -0.43 4.19 1.12
CA LEU A 39 -0.36 4.12 -0.33
C LEU A 39 0.81 3.22 -0.71
N VAL A 40 0.50 2.11 -1.37
CA VAL A 40 1.54 1.25 -1.95
C VAL A 40 1.79 1.75 -3.36
N CYS A 41 3.01 2.20 -3.62
CA CYS A 41 3.34 2.93 -4.84
C CYS A 41 4.58 2.33 -5.51
N ALA A 42 4.52 2.12 -6.83
CA ALA A 42 5.66 1.65 -7.60
C ALA A 42 6.81 2.67 -7.62
N PHE A 43 6.46 3.97 -7.60
CA PHE A 43 7.42 5.07 -7.65
C PHE A 43 7.10 6.11 -6.56
N PRO A 44 8.05 6.51 -5.71
CA PRO A 44 7.78 7.41 -4.58
C PRO A 44 7.43 8.85 -4.98
N ARG A 45 7.77 9.26 -6.21
CA ARG A 45 7.55 10.60 -6.77
C ARG A 45 6.39 10.60 -7.78
N THR A 46 5.18 10.39 -7.28
CA THR A 46 3.95 10.55 -8.07
C THR A 46 3.03 11.59 -7.42
N PRO A 47 2.16 12.29 -8.18
CA PRO A 47 1.18 13.20 -7.60
C PRO A 47 0.31 12.54 -6.54
N LYS A 48 -0.07 11.26 -6.75
CA LYS A 48 -0.84 10.47 -5.78
C LYS A 48 -0.06 10.21 -4.48
N ALA A 49 1.24 9.92 -4.56
CA ALA A 49 2.10 9.76 -3.39
C ALA A 49 2.32 11.08 -2.64
N ALA A 50 2.47 12.20 -3.34
CA ALA A 50 2.56 13.52 -2.71
C ALA A 50 1.27 13.85 -1.94
N ARG A 51 0.10 13.63 -2.56
CA ARG A 51 -1.21 13.85 -1.93
C ARG A 51 -1.45 12.94 -0.73
N ALA A 52 -1.05 11.67 -0.81
CA ALA A 52 -1.15 10.75 0.31
C ALA A 52 -0.33 11.26 1.51
N ARG A 53 0.93 11.67 1.29
CA ARG A 53 1.79 12.24 2.35
C ARG A 53 1.20 13.51 2.96
N GLN A 54 0.69 14.43 2.13
CA GLN A 54 0.03 15.66 2.61
C GLN A 54 -1.18 15.39 3.50
N ARG A 55 -1.81 14.22 3.34
CA ARG A 55 -2.96 13.77 4.15
C ARG A 55 -2.56 12.89 5.35
N GLY A 56 -1.27 12.85 5.70
CA GLY A 56 -0.75 12.02 6.79
C GLY A 56 -0.64 10.53 6.45
N GLY A 57 -0.76 10.17 5.17
CA GLY A 57 -0.66 8.80 4.68
C GLY A 57 0.78 8.30 4.59
N VAL A 58 0.98 7.02 4.90
CA VAL A 58 2.27 6.35 4.75
C VAL A 58 2.44 5.88 3.31
N VAL A 59 3.57 6.19 2.68
CA VAL A 59 3.88 5.71 1.31
C VAL A 59 4.92 4.61 1.38
N VAL A 60 4.55 3.41 0.90
CA VAL A 60 5.42 2.22 0.89
C VAL A 60 5.55 1.64 -0.51
N GLY A 61 6.58 0.82 -0.74
CA GLY A 61 6.73 0.04 -1.97
C GLY A 61 6.11 -1.36 -1.87
N ALA A 62 5.99 -2.04 -3.01
CA ALA A 62 5.52 -3.43 -3.08
C ALA A 62 6.29 -4.39 -2.16
N ARG A 63 7.60 -4.18 -1.98
CA ARG A 63 8.46 -4.97 -1.10
C ARG A 63 7.90 -5.08 0.32
N TRP A 64 7.32 -4.01 0.86
CA TRP A 64 6.77 -4.03 2.22
C TRP A 64 5.65 -5.06 2.39
N ILE A 65 4.75 -5.18 1.40
CA ILE A 65 3.69 -6.19 1.43
C ILE A 65 4.30 -7.59 1.43
N TRP A 66 5.27 -7.85 0.56
CA TRP A 66 5.89 -9.16 0.44
C TRP A 66 6.65 -9.57 1.69
N GLU A 67 7.36 -8.66 2.32
CA GLU A 67 8.04 -8.93 3.59
C GLU A 67 7.05 -9.14 4.74
N CYS A 68 5.94 -8.38 4.78
CA CYS A 68 4.86 -8.63 5.75
C CYS A 68 4.24 -10.02 5.54
N GLN A 69 4.01 -10.42 4.29
CA GLN A 69 3.44 -11.72 3.94
C GLN A 69 4.37 -12.85 4.36
N LYS A 70 5.67 -12.71 4.04
CA LYS A 70 6.70 -13.67 4.41
C LYS A 70 6.81 -13.86 5.93
N GLN A 71 6.65 -12.78 6.71
CA GLN A 71 6.74 -12.83 8.17
C GLN A 71 5.39 -13.08 8.87
N GLY A 72 4.29 -13.15 8.13
CA GLY A 72 2.94 -13.32 8.70
C GLY A 72 2.49 -12.19 9.65
N ARG A 73 3.12 -11.02 9.57
CA ARG A 73 2.84 -9.88 10.47
C ARG A 73 3.12 -8.54 9.79
N ARG A 74 2.51 -7.48 10.31
CA ARG A 74 2.78 -6.12 9.86
C ARG A 74 4.18 -5.67 10.30
N LEU A 75 5.04 -5.35 9.34
CA LEU A 75 6.34 -4.74 9.58
C LEU A 75 6.23 -3.23 9.74
N SER A 76 7.18 -2.63 10.45
CA SER A 76 7.28 -1.19 10.53
C SER A 76 7.48 -0.60 9.14
N CYS A 77 6.62 0.34 8.79
CA CYS A 77 6.87 1.28 7.71
C CYS A 77 7.84 2.33 8.27
N GLY A 78 9.12 2.26 7.88
CA GLY A 78 10.10 3.28 8.25
C GLY A 78 9.73 4.66 7.69
N PRO A 79 10.41 5.74 8.14
CA PRO A 79 10.29 7.06 7.53
C PRO A 79 10.61 7.04 6.03
#